data_AF-A0A377DBB1-F1
#
_entry.id   AF-A0A377DBB1-F1
#
_cell.length_a   1.000
_cell.length_b   1.000
_cell.length_c   1.000
_cell.angle_alpha   90.00
_cell.angle_beta   90.00
_cell.angle_gamma   90.00
#
_symmetry.space_group_name_H-M   'P 1'
#
loop_
_entity.id
_entity.type
_entity.pdbx_description
1 polymer ?
#
loop_
_entity_poly.entity_id
_entity_poly.type
_entity_poly.pdbx_seq_one_letter_code
_entity_poly.pdbx_strand_id
1 'polypeptide(L)'
;MCVITPYWRWATTSKRPDYAWHEGTAFQLFNLQDGHEAICEVPAADGSVLFTLKAARTGNTITVTGAGEAKNWTLCLRNIVKVNGLQGGSQAESEQGLVVTPQGNALTITL
;
A
#
# COMPACT_ATOMS: atom_id res chain seq x y z
N MET A 1 10.63 -4.48 -3.09
CA MET A 1 10.47 -3.10 -3.60
C MET A 1 9.00 -2.72 -3.47
N CYS A 2 8.67 -1.57 -2.88
CA CYS A 2 7.28 -1.09 -2.82
C CYS A 2 7.08 -0.07 -3.94
N VAL A 3 6.02 -0.23 -4.73
CA VAL A 3 5.67 0.70 -5.80
C VAL A 3 4.25 1.20 -5.59
N ILE A 4 4.04 2.48 -5.84
CA ILE A 4 2.73 3.11 -5.85
C ILE A 4 2.14 2.86 -7.22
N THR A 5 1.01 2.15 -7.27
CA THR A 5 0.21 2.10 -8.49
C THR A 5 -1.03 2.97 -8.29
N PRO A 6 -1.31 3.95 -9.15
CA PRO A 6 -2.65 4.51 -9.21
C PRO A 6 -3.61 3.35 -9.53
N TYR A 7 -4.74 3.28 -8.83
CA TYR A 7 -5.78 2.29 -9.15
C TYR A 7 -6.40 2.65 -10.51
N TRP A 8 -5.77 2.22 -11.60
CA TRP A 8 -6.31 2.37 -12.95
C TRP A 8 -7.51 1.43 -13.12
N ARG A 9 -8.70 1.90 -12.70
CA ARG A 9 -9.87 1.72 -13.56
C ARG A 9 -9.54 2.50 -14.83
N TRP A 10 -9.59 1.83 -15.97
CA TRP A 10 -9.53 2.38 -17.33
C TRP A 10 -10.38 3.66 -17.46
N ALA A 11 -9.83 4.82 -17.10
CA ALA A 11 -10.48 6.09 -17.37
C ALA A 11 -10.08 6.49 -18.79
N THR A 12 -10.94 6.20 -19.75
CA THR A 12 -10.92 6.82 -21.07
C THR A 12 -11.17 8.33 -20.91
N THR A 13 -10.15 9.14 -20.62
CA THR A 13 -10.26 10.59 -20.77
C THR A 13 -8.92 11.21 -21.15
N SER A 14 -8.88 11.69 -22.39
CA SER A 14 -7.80 12.42 -23.05
C SER A 14 -7.68 13.87 -22.58
N LYS A 15 -7.59 14.12 -21.27
CA LYS A 15 -7.30 15.46 -20.72
C LYS A 15 -6.37 15.34 -19.50
N ARG A 16 -5.32 16.17 -19.51
CA ARG A 16 -4.20 16.36 -18.55
C ARG A 16 -4.31 15.62 -17.19
N PRO A 17 -3.23 14.96 -16.72
CA PRO A 17 -3.29 14.19 -15.48
C PRO A 17 -3.16 15.11 -14.25
N ASP A 18 -4.19 15.89 -13.98
CA ASP A 18 -4.34 16.73 -12.78
C ASP A 18 -5.07 15.93 -11.67
N TYR A 19 -4.62 14.71 -11.39
CA TYR A 19 -5.30 13.81 -10.44
C TYR A 19 -4.73 13.96 -9.02
N ALA A 20 -5.62 13.93 -8.02
CA ALA A 20 -5.25 13.88 -6.61
C ALA A 20 -4.64 12.50 -6.28
N TRP A 21 -3.32 12.38 -6.34
CA TRP A 21 -2.57 11.14 -6.10
C TRP A 21 -2.80 10.48 -4.72
N HIS A 22 -3.41 11.22 -3.80
CA HIS A 22 -3.62 10.85 -2.40
C HIS A 22 -5.00 10.24 -2.08
N GLU A 23 -5.91 10.13 -3.07
CA GLU A 23 -7.19 9.44 -2.93
C GLU A 23 -7.22 8.17 -3.78
N GLY A 24 -7.51 7.02 -3.15
CA GLY A 24 -7.61 5.74 -3.85
C GLY A 24 -6.26 5.13 -4.24
N THR A 25 -5.19 5.50 -3.55
CA THR A 25 -3.84 5.00 -3.81
C THR A 25 -3.75 3.49 -3.55
N ALA A 26 -3.32 2.72 -4.55
CA ALA A 26 -3.07 1.28 -4.39
C ALA A 26 -1.56 1.03 -4.31
N PHE A 27 -1.07 0.84 -3.09
CA PHE A 27 0.30 0.43 -2.85
C PHE A 27 0.47 -1.04 -3.22
N GLN A 28 1.56 -1.37 -3.89
CA GLN A 28 1.92 -2.75 -4.17
C GLN A 28 3.27 -3.07 -3.54
N LEU A 29 3.27 -4.04 -2.64
CA LEU A 29 4.47 -4.55 -2.01
C LEU A 29 4.94 -5.79 -2.77
N PHE A 30 6.14 -5.71 -3.35
CA PHE A 30 6.76 -6.82 -4.08
C PHE A 30 7.91 -7.43 -3.28
N ASN A 31 7.82 -8.75 -3.08
CA ASN A 31 8.88 -9.62 -2.54
C ASN A 31 9.65 -9.00 -1.37
N LEU A 32 8.93 -8.65 -0.28
CA LEU A 32 9.57 -8.23 0.96
C LEU A 32 10.19 -9.46 1.65
N GLN A 33 11.52 -9.53 1.62
CA GLN A 33 12.29 -10.58 2.29
C GLN A 33 12.25 -10.37 3.81
N ASP A 34 12.49 -11.45 4.55
CA ASP A 34 12.61 -11.39 6.00
C ASP A 34 13.80 -10.51 6.41
N GLY A 35 13.63 -9.66 7.42
CA GLY A 35 14.61 -8.71 7.90
C GLY A 35 14.76 -7.45 7.03
N HIS A 36 13.93 -7.30 6.00
CA HIS A 36 13.96 -6.14 5.11
C HIS A 36 12.77 -5.19 5.34
N GLU A 37 13.04 -3.92 5.08
CA GLU A 37 12.04 -2.85 5.04
C GLU A 37 11.89 -2.32 3.60
N ALA A 38 10.65 -2.03 3.21
CA ALA A 38 10.33 -1.26 2.02
C ALA A 38 9.68 0.06 2.43
N ILE A 39 10.15 1.15 1.83
CA ILE A 39 9.64 2.51 2.06
C ILE A 39 9.05 3.01 0.75
N CYS A 40 7.92 3.72 0.85
CA CYS A 40 7.20 4.25 -0.28
C CYS A 40 6.73 5.67 0.05
N GLU A 41 7.17 6.65 -0.73
CA GLU A 41 6.84 8.06 -0.53
C GLU A 41 5.90 8.51 -1.64
N VAL A 42 4.73 9.03 -1.24
CA VAL A 42 3.74 9.63 -2.12
C VAL A 42 4.03 11.14 -2.21
N PRO A 43 4.42 11.65 -3.38
CA PRO A 43 4.59 13.08 -3.56
C PRO A 43 3.22 13.80 -3.68
N ALA A 44 3.15 15.00 -3.14
CA ALA A 44 2.10 15.98 -3.35
C ALA A 44 2.21 16.63 -4.74
N ALA A 45 1.18 17.37 -5.14
CA ALA A 45 1.16 18.13 -6.39
C ALA A 45 2.27 19.19 -6.48
N ASP A 46 2.81 19.63 -5.34
CA ASP A 46 3.93 20.58 -5.25
C ASP A 46 5.31 19.90 -5.24
N GLY A 47 5.37 18.56 -5.29
CA GLY A 47 6.60 17.77 -5.22
C GLY A 47 7.11 17.47 -3.80
N SER A 48 6.43 17.95 -2.75
CA SER A 48 6.74 17.58 -1.36
C SER A 48 6.24 16.17 -1.03
N VAL A 49 6.77 15.52 0.01
CA VAL A 49 6.28 14.18 0.43
C VAL A 49 5.02 14.34 1.27
N LEU A 50 3.89 13.90 0.72
CA LEU A 50 2.57 13.99 1.35
C LEU A 50 2.30 12.83 2.31
N PHE A 51 2.77 11.64 1.95
CA PHE A 51 2.59 10.43 2.73
C PHE A 51 3.76 9.48 2.55
N THR A 52 4.23 8.87 3.65
CA THR A 52 5.27 7.85 3.64
C THR A 52 4.71 6.57 4.22
N LEU A 53 4.72 5.50 3.43
CA LEU A 53 4.36 4.16 3.85
C LEU A 53 5.62 3.34 4.05
N LYS A 54 5.79 2.78 5.24
CA LYS A 54 6.87 1.83 5.55
C LYS A 54 6.28 0.47 5.82
N ALA A 55 6.87 -0.55 5.23
CA ALA A 55 6.52 -1.96 5.44
C ALA A 55 7.80 -2.72 5.81
N ALA A 56 7.91 -3.13 7.06
CA ALA A 56 9.02 -3.92 7.57
C ALA A 56 8.56 -5.36 7.82
N ARG A 57 9.36 -6.34 7.39
CA ARG A 57 9.09 -7.75 7.68
C ARG A 57 10.10 -8.30 8.67
N THR A 58 9.58 -8.94 9.71
CA THR A 58 10.35 -9.64 10.73
C THR A 58 9.74 -11.03 10.95
N GLY A 59 10.46 -12.07 10.55
CA GLY A 59 10.01 -13.45 10.41
C GLY A 59 8.76 -13.56 9.53
N ASN A 60 7.67 -13.92 10.20
CA ASN A 60 6.34 -14.08 9.60
C ASN A 60 5.45 -12.84 9.80
N THR A 61 5.93 -11.79 10.43
CA THR A 61 5.13 -10.60 10.70
C THR A 61 5.59 -9.44 9.81
N ILE A 62 4.65 -8.83 9.10
CA ILE A 62 4.85 -7.61 8.34
C ILE A 62 4.16 -6.47 9.11
N THR A 63 4.93 -5.50 9.54
CA THR A 63 4.43 -4.28 10.16
C THR A 63 4.43 -3.17 9.12
N VAL A 64 3.26 -2.57 8.90
CA VAL A 64 3.08 -1.46 7.98
C VAL A 64 2.67 -0.23 8.76
N THR A 65 3.38 0.87 8.57
CA THR A 65 3.11 2.16 9.20
C THR A 65 3.04 3.25 8.14
N GLY A 66 1.93 3.98 8.13
CA GLY A 66 1.73 5.18 7.34
C GLY A 66 1.97 6.43 8.16
N ALA A 67 2.77 7.35 7.64
CA ALA A 67 2.99 8.68 8.21
C ALA A 67 2.62 9.76 7.17
N GLY A 68 1.80 10.73 7.56
CA GLY A 68 1.29 11.80 6.68
C GLY A 68 -0.21 11.70 6.45
N GLU A 69 -0.71 12.39 5.42
CA GLU A 69 -2.14 12.43 5.08
C GLU A 69 -2.42 11.60 3.82
N ALA A 70 -2.84 10.34 3.99
CA ALA A 70 -3.41 9.55 2.89
C ALA A 70 -4.77 8.99 3.31
N LYS A 71 -5.76 9.07 2.40
CA LYS A 71 -7.12 8.58 2.64
C LYS A 71 -7.48 7.51 1.63
N ASN A 72 -8.23 6.50 2.08
CA ASN A 72 -8.76 5.42 1.23
C ASN A 72 -7.67 4.67 0.43
N TRP A 73 -6.48 4.50 0.99
CA TRP A 73 -5.44 3.73 0.34
C TRP A 73 -5.58 2.24 0.63
N THR A 74 -5.01 1.42 -0.23
CA THR A 74 -4.97 -0.04 -0.10
C THR A 74 -3.56 -0.54 -0.33
N LEU A 75 -3.20 -1.67 0.29
CA LEU A 75 -1.90 -2.32 0.14
C LEU A 75 -2.08 -3.73 -0.41
N CYS A 76 -1.66 -3.96 -1.65
CA CYS A 76 -1.61 -5.28 -2.24
C CYS A 76 -0.26 -5.94 -1.97
N LEU A 77 -0.30 -7.07 -1.26
CA LEU A 77 0.83 -7.97 -1.06
C LEU A 77 0.95 -8.89 -2.27
N ARG A 78 1.84 -8.55 -3.20
CA ARG A 78 2.05 -9.34 -4.42
C ARG A 78 2.74 -10.66 -4.06
N ASN A 79 2.28 -11.74 -4.68
CA ASN A 79 2.77 -13.12 -4.44
C ASN A 79 2.44 -13.70 -3.05
N ILE A 80 1.56 -13.05 -2.27
CA ILE A 80 1.02 -13.56 -1.01
C ILE A 80 -0.49 -13.72 -1.20
N VAL A 81 -0.98 -14.96 -1.19
CA VAL A 81 -2.40 -15.26 -1.40
C VAL A 81 -3.17 -15.41 -0.08
N LYS A 82 -2.47 -15.72 1.01
CA LYS A 82 -3.07 -15.93 2.32
C LYS A 82 -2.11 -15.47 3.41
N VAL A 83 -2.70 -14.92 4.46
CA VAL A 83 -2.02 -14.56 5.71
C VAL A 83 -2.77 -15.23 6.85
N ASN A 84 -2.05 -15.65 7.87
CA ASN A 84 -2.62 -16.21 9.10
C ASN A 84 -3.46 -15.22 9.90
N GLY A 85 -3.15 -13.93 9.84
CA GLY A 85 -3.91 -12.93 10.56
C GLY A 85 -3.60 -11.50 10.13
N LEU A 86 -4.54 -10.61 10.40
CA LEU A 86 -4.40 -9.19 10.14
C LEU A 86 -4.99 -8.37 11.29
N GLN A 87 -4.26 -7.36 11.74
CA GLN A 87 -4.67 -6.40 12.76
C GLN A 87 -4.58 -4.98 12.22
N GLY A 88 -5.54 -4.13 12.60
CA GLY A 88 -5.58 -2.72 12.19
C GLY A 88 -6.17 -2.48 10.80
N GLY A 89 -6.86 -3.47 10.23
CA GLY A 89 -7.47 -3.34 8.91
C GLY A 89 -8.35 -4.52 8.50
N SER A 90 -8.61 -4.61 7.20
CA SER A 90 -9.32 -5.73 6.58
C SER A 90 -8.51 -6.25 5.41
N GLN A 91 -8.72 -7.52 5.05
CA GLN A 91 -8.07 -8.14 3.89
C GLN A 91 -9.11 -8.63 2.88
N ALA A 92 -8.75 -8.58 1.60
CA ALA A 92 -9.52 -9.09 0.50
C ALA A 92 -8.59 -9.84 -0.46
N GLU A 93 -9.01 -11.02 -0.90
CA GLU A 93 -8.27 -11.79 -1.91
C GLU A 93 -8.43 -11.14 -3.29
N SER A 94 -7.35 -11.12 -4.07
CA SER A 94 -7.34 -10.64 -5.45
C SER A 94 -6.46 -11.55 -6.30
N GLU A 95 -6.69 -11.58 -7.61
CA GLU A 95 -5.88 -12.33 -8.58
C GLU A 95 -4.39 -11.94 -8.51
N GLN A 96 -4.10 -10.72 -8.05
CA GLN A 96 -2.74 -10.20 -7.93
C GLN A 96 -2.05 -10.59 -6.61
N GLY A 97 -2.81 -11.01 -5.59
CA GLY A 97 -2.36 -11.25 -4.23
C GLY A 97 -3.37 -10.74 -3.20
N LEU A 98 -2.97 -10.67 -1.93
CA LEU A 98 -3.82 -10.21 -0.85
C LEU A 98 -3.85 -8.68 -0.77
N VAL A 99 -5.03 -8.09 -0.90
CA VAL A 99 -5.25 -6.64 -0.74
C VAL A 99 -5.64 -6.36 0.70
N VAL A 100 -4.97 -5.39 1.31
CA VAL A 100 -5.19 -4.97 2.69
C VAL A 100 -5.70 -3.54 2.70
N THR A 101 -6.80 -3.32 3.40
CA THR A 101 -7.37 -2.00 3.64
C THR A 101 -7.09 -1.60 5.09
N PRO A 102 -6.22 -0.61 5.34
CA PRO A 102 -6.04 -0.01 6.67
C PRO A 102 -7.34 0.56 7.22
N GLN A 103 -7.58 0.35 8.51
CA GLN A 103 -8.58 1.11 9.27
C GLN A 103 -7.93 2.23 10.10
N GLY A 104 -6.60 2.28 10.17
CA GLY A 104 -5.83 3.31 10.85
C GLY A 104 -4.43 3.46 10.26
N ASN A 105 -3.53 4.12 10.99
CA ASN A 105 -2.18 4.45 10.49
C ASN A 105 -1.18 3.29 10.60
N ALA A 106 -1.52 2.23 11.33
CA ALA A 106 -0.67 1.07 11.53
C ALA A 106 -1.43 -0.22 11.26
N LEU A 107 -0.75 -1.17 10.65
CA LEU A 107 -1.25 -2.48 10.26
C LEU A 107 -0.20 -3.52 10.64
N THR A 108 -0.66 -4.64 11.18
CA THR A 108 0.19 -5.80 11.44
C THR A 108 -0.39 -7.00 10.73
N ILE A 109 0.42 -7.63 9.90
CA ILE A 109 0.02 -8.75 9.05
C ILE A 109 0.89 -9.93 9.44
N THR A 110 0.27 -11.06 9.77
CA THR A 110 0.97 -12.30 10.11
C THR A 110 0.80 -13.27 8.95
N LEU A 111 1.89 -13.60 8.27
CA LEU A 111 1.98 -14.58 7.18
C LEU A 111 1.64 -15.99 7.66
#